data_AF-A0A800KTV3-F1
#
_entry.id   AF-A0A800KTV3-F1
#
_cell.length_a   1.000
_cell.length_b   1.000
_cell.length_c   1.000
_cell.angle_alpha   90.00
_cell.angle_beta   90.00
_cell.angle_gamma   90.00
#
_symmetry.space_group_name_H-M   'P 1'
#
loop_
_entity.id
_entity.type
_entity.pdbx_description
1 polymer ?
#
loop_
_entity_poly.entity_id
_entity_poly.type
_entity_poly.pdbx_seq_one_letter_code
_entity_poly.pdbx_strand_id
1 'polypeptide(L)'
;MMKNDIDLVAETHQRVVFNALRQLAIKLYKRNPQEWKKAGQPSLEMAVKTITANPLPLTANISNIEQIRLAFDERYQGDRVKAYIVGLEAMVLASYDNHRSFYIHHMLEAQKLYDSARNIELASWLIRKKYKSNGKLFLLSSVGTPEINLSFERLFGKMINAQDMMAQIVADRSHRQIKNIIQSVATAFIPI
;
A
#
# COMPACT_ATOMS: atom_id res chain seq x y z
N MET A 1 -21.00 -21.40 1.74
CA MET A 1 -21.28 -20.09 2.36
C MET A 1 -21.83 -19.15 1.30
N MET A 2 -22.86 -18.37 1.62
CA MET A 2 -23.49 -17.43 0.70
C MET A 2 -22.72 -16.10 0.70
N LYS A 3 -22.52 -15.51 -0.48
CA LYS A 3 -21.98 -14.16 -0.67
C LYS A 3 -23.13 -13.22 -1.03
N ASN A 4 -23.08 -11.99 -0.56
CA ASN A 4 -23.95 -10.92 -1.09
C ASN A 4 -23.18 -10.01 -2.06
N ASP A 5 -23.88 -9.07 -2.70
CA ASP A 5 -23.28 -8.15 -3.66
C ASP A 5 -22.18 -7.28 -3.03
N ILE A 6 -22.31 -6.93 -1.75
CA ILE A 6 -21.34 -6.10 -1.04
C ILE A 6 -20.04 -6.89 -0.79
N ASP A 7 -20.13 -8.19 -0.51
CA ASP A 7 -18.98 -9.07 -0.38
C ASP A 7 -18.19 -9.11 -1.71
N LEU A 8 -18.89 -9.22 -2.84
CA LEU A 8 -18.28 -9.19 -4.18
C LEU A 8 -17.65 -7.83 -4.50
N VAL A 9 -18.31 -6.73 -4.11
CA VAL A 9 -17.75 -5.37 -4.23
C VAL A 9 -16.48 -5.23 -3.41
N ALA A 10 -16.45 -5.71 -2.16
CA ALA A 10 -15.27 -5.70 -1.32
C ALA A 10 -14.09 -6.46 -1.94
N GLU A 11 -14.32 -7.68 -2.45
CA GLU A 11 -13.30 -8.46 -3.17
C GLU A 11 -12.79 -7.74 -4.43
N THR A 12 -13.70 -7.05 -5.14
CA THR A 12 -13.35 -6.31 -6.35
C THR A 12 -12.46 -5.11 -6.04
N HIS A 13 -12.84 -4.29 -5.05
CA HIS A 13 -12.04 -3.15 -4.60
C HIS A 13 -10.68 -3.59 -4.06
N GLN A 14 -10.64 -4.64 -3.24
CA GLN A 14 -9.37 -5.16 -2.71
C GLN A 14 -8.45 -5.65 -3.85
N ARG A 15 -9.00 -6.34 -4.85
CA ARG A 15 -8.24 -6.80 -6.02
C ARG A 15 -7.70 -5.63 -6.86
N VAL A 16 -8.47 -4.55 -7.01
CA VAL A 16 -7.99 -3.33 -7.68
C VAL A 16 -6.75 -2.78 -6.96
N VAL A 17 -6.78 -2.72 -5.62
CA VAL A 17 -5.65 -2.24 -4.82
C VAL A 17 -4.43 -3.14 -4.98
N PHE A 18 -4.58 -4.45 -4.84
CA PHE A 18 -3.44 -5.40 -4.97
C PHE A 18 -2.85 -5.42 -6.38
N ASN A 19 -3.68 -5.32 -7.42
CA ASN A 19 -3.20 -5.19 -8.79
C ASN A 19 -2.42 -3.88 -9.00
N ALA A 20 -2.87 -2.78 -8.39
CA ALA A 20 -2.16 -1.50 -8.44
C ALA A 20 -0.83 -1.55 -7.68
N LEU A 21 -0.78 -2.19 -6.50
CA LEU A 21 0.45 -2.43 -5.75
C LEU A 21 1.45 -3.29 -6.53
N ARG A 22 1.00 -4.35 -7.20
CA ARG A 22 1.86 -5.15 -8.08
C ARG A 22 2.45 -4.32 -9.23
N GLN A 23 1.66 -3.47 -9.86
CA GLN A 23 2.15 -2.55 -10.90
C GLN A 23 3.13 -1.52 -10.34
N LEU A 24 2.88 -1.03 -9.12
CA LEU A 24 3.77 -0.10 -8.43
C LEU A 24 5.11 -0.77 -8.11
N ALA A 25 5.10 -2.01 -7.65
CA ALA A 25 6.31 -2.80 -7.41
C ALA A 25 7.17 -2.94 -8.66
N ILE A 26 6.57 -3.32 -9.80
CA ILE A 26 7.27 -3.42 -11.08
C ILE A 26 7.96 -2.10 -11.43
N LYS A 27 7.24 -0.97 -11.32
CA LYS A 27 7.79 0.35 -11.65
C LYS A 27 8.90 0.77 -10.69
N LEU A 28 8.73 0.53 -9.39
CA LEU A 28 9.74 0.85 -8.39
C LEU A 28 11.00 0.00 -8.59
N TYR A 29 10.89 -1.29 -8.86
CA TYR A 29 12.06 -2.13 -9.16
C TYR A 29 12.76 -1.75 -10.46
N LYS A 30 12.01 -1.32 -11.50
CA LYS A 30 12.63 -0.79 -12.73
C LYS A 30 13.44 0.49 -12.46
N ARG A 31 12.94 1.36 -11.57
CA ARG A 31 13.62 2.61 -11.17
C ARG A 31 14.74 2.40 -10.16
N ASN A 32 14.65 1.34 -9.36
CA ASN A 32 15.56 1.03 -8.26
C ASN A 32 16.08 -0.40 -8.40
N PRO A 33 16.78 -0.76 -9.50
CA PRO A 33 17.15 -2.14 -9.77
C PRO A 33 18.11 -2.73 -8.75
N GLN A 34 18.84 -1.91 -8.00
CA GLN A 34 19.70 -2.35 -6.90
C GLN A 34 18.91 -3.05 -5.77
N GLU A 35 17.63 -2.74 -5.61
CA GLU A 35 16.82 -3.18 -4.47
C GLU A 35 16.44 -4.67 -4.55
N TRP A 36 16.12 -5.18 -5.73
CA TRP A 36 15.89 -6.62 -5.90
C TRP A 36 17.21 -7.38 -6.03
N LYS A 37 18.25 -6.77 -6.60
CA LYS A 37 19.58 -7.38 -6.72
C LYS A 37 20.22 -7.68 -5.36
N LYS A 38 20.15 -6.74 -4.41
CA LYS A 38 20.67 -6.95 -3.04
C LYS A 38 19.88 -8.01 -2.26
N ALA A 39 18.62 -8.27 -2.65
CA ALA A 39 17.82 -9.37 -2.11
C ALA A 39 18.13 -10.72 -2.75
N GLY A 40 19.14 -10.81 -3.64
CA GLY A 40 19.52 -12.04 -4.32
C GLY A 40 18.48 -12.55 -5.32
N GLN A 41 17.56 -11.68 -5.77
CA GLN A 41 16.53 -12.10 -6.72
C GLN A 41 17.13 -12.28 -8.12
N PRO A 42 16.82 -13.38 -8.82
CA PRO A 42 17.42 -13.69 -10.12
C PRO A 42 16.89 -12.80 -11.24
N SER A 43 15.70 -12.22 -11.09
CA SER A 43 15.12 -11.29 -12.05
C SER A 43 14.10 -10.36 -11.37
N LEU A 44 13.71 -9.30 -12.09
CA LEU A 44 12.64 -8.41 -11.64
C LEU A 44 11.32 -9.16 -11.49
N GLU A 45 11.00 -10.05 -12.42
CA GLU A 45 9.77 -10.85 -12.42
C GLU A 45 9.72 -11.74 -11.17
N MET A 46 10.85 -12.36 -10.81
CA MET A 46 10.96 -13.16 -9.60
C MET A 46 10.85 -12.32 -8.34
N ALA A 47 11.49 -11.15 -8.30
CA ALA A 47 11.36 -10.23 -7.17
C ALA A 47 9.90 -9.82 -6.92
N VAL A 48 9.18 -9.42 -7.98
CA VAL A 48 7.75 -9.07 -7.91
C VAL A 48 6.92 -10.28 -7.50
N LYS A 49 7.17 -11.46 -8.08
CA LYS A 49 6.48 -12.69 -7.71
C LYS A 49 6.64 -13.01 -6.23
N THR A 50 7.86 -12.87 -5.70
CA THR A 50 8.15 -13.12 -4.28
C THR A 50 7.39 -12.16 -3.37
N ILE A 51 7.42 -10.85 -3.63
CA ILE A 51 6.83 -9.88 -2.70
C ILE A 51 5.30 -9.78 -2.78
N THR A 52 4.71 -10.24 -3.88
CA THR A 52 3.25 -10.32 -4.08
C THR A 52 2.70 -11.74 -3.88
N ALA A 53 3.49 -12.63 -3.28
CA ALA A 53 3.04 -13.98 -2.95
C ALA A 53 1.96 -13.95 -1.86
N ASN A 54 1.14 -15.01 -1.84
CA ASN A 54 0.19 -15.27 -0.77
C ASN A 54 0.55 -16.63 -0.12
N PRO A 55 0.87 -16.70 1.18
CA PRO A 55 0.88 -15.60 2.16
C PRO A 55 1.96 -14.55 1.88
N LEU A 56 1.74 -13.33 2.40
CA LEU A 56 2.67 -12.21 2.25
C LEU A 56 3.99 -12.50 2.98
N PRO A 57 5.16 -12.17 2.40
CA PRO A 57 6.46 -12.41 3.01
C PRO A 57 6.83 -11.32 4.02
N LEU A 58 6.03 -11.22 5.08
CA LEU A 58 6.21 -10.26 6.17
C LEU A 58 7.46 -10.57 7.00
N THR A 59 8.10 -9.52 7.51
CA THR A 59 9.12 -9.68 8.55
C THR A 59 8.41 -9.97 9.88
N ALA A 60 8.84 -11.03 10.56
CA ALA A 60 8.28 -11.39 11.87
C ALA A 60 8.48 -10.25 12.88
N ASN A 61 7.50 -10.07 13.78
CA ASN A 61 7.55 -9.16 14.92
C ASN A 61 7.63 -7.65 14.60
N ILE A 62 7.30 -7.22 13.38
CA ILE A 62 7.08 -5.80 13.08
C ILE A 62 5.70 -5.60 12.47
N SER A 63 5.06 -4.48 12.81
CA SER A 63 3.75 -4.10 12.28
C SER A 63 3.83 -3.74 10.79
N ASN A 64 2.67 -3.72 10.13
CA ASN A 64 2.55 -3.31 8.72
C ASN A 64 3.10 -1.89 8.47
N ILE A 65 2.84 -0.95 9.37
CA ILE A 65 3.34 0.44 9.31
C ILE A 65 4.85 0.49 9.54
N GLU A 66 5.39 -0.26 10.50
CA GLU A 66 6.84 -0.33 10.72
C GLU A 66 7.55 -0.90 9.49
N GLN A 67 6.96 -1.91 8.83
CA GLN A 67 7.46 -2.44 7.57
C GLN A 67 7.54 -1.36 6.48
N ILE A 68 6.53 -0.49 6.34
CA ILE A 68 6.57 0.64 5.39
C ILE A 68 7.69 1.61 5.78
N ARG A 69 7.85 1.92 7.07
CA ARG A 69 8.86 2.87 7.57
C ARG A 69 10.29 2.42 7.31
N LEU A 70 10.57 1.11 7.27
CA LEU A 70 11.90 0.59 6.91
C LEU A 70 12.38 1.09 5.55
N ALA A 71 11.48 1.31 4.58
CA ALA A 71 11.84 1.85 3.27
C ALA A 71 12.51 3.24 3.36
N PHE A 72 12.29 3.97 4.46
CA PHE A 72 12.76 5.33 4.70
C PHE A 72 13.74 5.46 5.86
N ASP A 73 14.25 4.35 6.39
CA ASP A 73 15.28 4.33 7.45
C ASP A 73 16.68 4.25 6.82
N GLU A 74 17.59 5.16 7.16
CA GLU A 74 18.98 5.16 6.64
C GLU A 74 19.76 3.89 7.00
N ARG A 75 19.48 3.29 8.16
CA ARG A 75 20.16 2.09 8.65
C ARG A 75 19.69 0.83 7.94
N TYR A 76 18.53 0.87 7.29
CA TYR A 76 17.94 -0.29 6.64
C TYR A 76 18.71 -0.70 5.38
N GLN A 77 19.29 -1.90 5.39
CA GLN A 77 20.07 -2.45 4.27
C GLN A 77 19.24 -3.42 3.38
N GLY A 78 18.08 -3.88 3.87
CA GLY A 78 17.19 -4.78 3.13
C GLY A 78 16.47 -4.09 1.96
N ASP A 79 15.77 -4.88 1.14
CA ASP A 79 15.00 -4.41 -0.02
C ASP A 79 13.90 -3.41 0.38
N ARG A 80 14.11 -2.13 0.04
CA ARG A 80 13.22 -1.01 0.36
C ARG A 80 11.95 -1.06 -0.48
N VAL A 81 12.01 -1.59 -1.71
CA VAL A 81 10.81 -1.78 -2.52
C VAL A 81 9.96 -2.88 -1.90
N LYS A 82 10.57 -4.00 -1.48
CA LYS A 82 9.89 -5.04 -0.71
C LYS A 82 9.26 -4.46 0.55
N ALA A 83 10.04 -3.77 1.38
CA ALA A 83 9.55 -3.20 2.65
C ALA A 83 8.34 -2.27 2.42
N TYR A 84 8.44 -1.40 1.42
CA TYR A 84 7.37 -0.47 1.07
C TYR A 84 6.10 -1.18 0.56
N ILE A 85 6.24 -2.08 -0.43
CA ILE A 85 5.11 -2.75 -1.08
C ILE A 85 4.44 -3.76 -0.14
N VAL A 86 5.21 -4.61 0.52
CA VAL A 86 4.69 -5.62 1.44
C VAL A 86 4.02 -4.96 2.65
N GLY A 87 4.61 -3.87 3.17
CA GLY A 87 4.01 -3.10 4.25
C GLY A 87 2.67 -2.48 3.85
N LEU A 88 2.58 -1.89 2.66
CA LEU A 88 1.31 -1.37 2.13
C LEU A 88 0.28 -2.47 1.88
N GLU A 89 0.69 -3.60 1.30
CA GLU A 89 -0.25 -4.71 1.04
C GLU A 89 -0.78 -5.30 2.35
N ALA A 90 0.07 -5.46 3.36
CA ALA A 90 -0.34 -5.95 4.68
C ALA A 90 -1.21 -4.95 5.43
N MET A 91 -0.94 -3.65 5.31
CA MET A 91 -1.80 -2.60 5.88
C MET A 91 -3.19 -2.61 5.22
N VAL A 92 -3.24 -2.73 3.88
CA VAL A 92 -4.50 -2.90 3.16
C VAL A 92 -5.18 -4.18 3.59
N LEU A 93 -4.47 -5.29 3.70
CA LEU A 93 -5.06 -6.56 4.13
C LEU A 93 -5.64 -6.46 5.55
N ALA A 94 -4.94 -5.75 6.46
CA ALA A 94 -5.42 -5.46 7.81
C ALA A 94 -6.69 -4.58 7.83
N SER A 95 -6.83 -3.63 6.90
CA SER A 95 -8.06 -2.82 6.79
C SER A 95 -9.28 -3.63 6.33
N TYR A 96 -9.06 -4.86 5.87
CA TYR A 96 -10.08 -5.86 5.54
C TYR A 96 -10.10 -7.02 6.55
N ASP A 97 -9.64 -6.78 7.79
CA ASP A 97 -9.55 -7.77 8.87
C ASP A 97 -8.79 -9.04 8.48
N ASN A 98 -7.79 -8.90 7.63
CA ASN A 98 -6.95 -9.98 7.08
C ASN A 98 -7.67 -10.99 6.19
N HIS A 99 -8.85 -10.65 5.67
CA HIS A 99 -9.59 -11.49 4.73
C HIS A 99 -9.29 -11.12 3.27
N ARG A 100 -9.16 -12.15 2.42
CA ARG A 100 -9.13 -12.00 0.94
C ARG A 100 -10.43 -12.45 0.26
N SER A 101 -11.27 -13.17 0.99
CA SER A 101 -12.59 -13.63 0.56
C SER A 101 -13.61 -13.21 1.59
N PHE A 102 -14.74 -12.66 1.15
CA PHE A 102 -15.80 -12.16 2.03
C PHE A 102 -17.05 -13.01 1.94
N TYR A 103 -17.71 -13.13 3.08
CA TYR A 103 -18.98 -13.79 3.25
C TYR A 103 -19.82 -12.92 4.19
N ILE A 104 -21.12 -13.15 4.22
CA ILE A 104 -22.12 -12.30 4.89
C ILE A 104 -21.77 -11.92 6.35
N HIS A 105 -20.98 -12.74 7.05
CA HIS A 105 -20.63 -12.56 8.46
C HIS A 105 -19.40 -11.67 8.67
N HIS A 106 -18.66 -11.34 7.61
CA HIS A 106 -17.53 -10.41 7.69
C HIS A 106 -18.07 -8.98 7.73
N MET A 107 -17.90 -8.33 8.87
CA MET A 107 -18.28 -6.93 9.06
C MET A 107 -17.04 -6.06 8.92
N LEU A 108 -16.81 -5.54 7.71
CA LEU A 108 -15.77 -4.55 7.49
C LEU A 108 -16.04 -3.28 8.30
N GLU A 109 -14.96 -2.64 8.74
CA GLU A 109 -15.01 -1.35 9.44
C GLU A 109 -14.68 -0.20 8.49
N ALA A 110 -15.64 0.70 8.26
CA ALA A 110 -15.47 1.85 7.37
C ALA A 110 -14.26 2.72 7.75
N GLN A 111 -14.00 2.91 9.04
CA GLN A 111 -12.89 3.72 9.53
C GLN A 111 -11.53 3.14 9.13
N LYS A 112 -11.33 1.82 9.27
CA LYS A 112 -10.07 1.15 8.88
C LYS A 112 -9.78 1.33 7.38
N LEU A 113 -10.80 1.25 6.54
CA LEU A 113 -10.70 1.46 5.09
C LEU A 113 -10.33 2.92 4.76
N TYR A 114 -10.99 3.88 5.42
CA TYR A 114 -10.67 5.29 5.29
C TYR A 114 -9.23 5.62 5.75
N ASP A 115 -8.82 5.09 6.89
CA ASP A 115 -7.48 5.27 7.44
C ASP A 115 -6.42 4.66 6.52
N SER A 116 -6.72 3.51 5.91
CA SER A 116 -5.89 2.90 4.85
C SER A 116 -5.72 3.83 3.65
N ALA A 117 -6.77 4.50 3.19
CA ALA A 117 -6.70 5.48 2.10
C ALA A 117 -5.76 6.65 2.45
N ARG A 118 -5.90 7.22 3.66
CA ARG A 118 -5.04 8.32 4.15
C ARG A 118 -3.59 7.88 4.35
N ASN A 119 -3.37 6.65 4.79
CA ASN A 119 -2.02 6.09 4.89
C ASN A 119 -1.36 5.88 3.52
N ILE A 120 -2.11 5.45 2.49
CA ILE A 120 -1.61 5.35 1.11
C ILE A 120 -1.25 6.73 0.56
N GLU A 121 -2.04 7.76 0.87
CA GLU A 121 -1.77 9.15 0.53
C GLU A 121 -0.44 9.63 1.13
N LEU A 122 -0.24 9.42 2.44
CA LEU A 122 1.01 9.71 3.13
C LEU A 122 2.20 8.95 2.53
N ALA A 123 2.04 7.65 2.27
CA ALA A 123 3.08 6.83 1.65
C ALA A 123 3.49 7.39 0.27
N SER A 124 2.50 7.81 -0.53
CA SER A 124 2.73 8.47 -1.82
C SER A 124 3.53 9.77 -1.69
N TRP A 125 3.30 10.54 -0.62
CA TRP A 125 4.06 11.76 -0.36
C TRP A 125 5.49 11.43 0.07
N LEU A 126 5.67 10.48 0.99
CA LEU A 126 6.98 10.07 1.50
C LEU A 126 7.93 9.60 0.39
N ILE A 127 7.44 8.81 -0.58
CA ILE A 127 8.28 8.31 -1.67
C ILE A 127 8.80 9.41 -2.61
N ARG A 128 8.15 10.58 -2.63
CA ARG A 128 8.54 11.75 -3.44
C ARG A 128 9.34 12.80 -2.67
N LYS A 129 9.20 12.83 -1.35
CA LYS A 129 9.70 13.94 -0.51
C LYS A 129 10.69 13.52 0.56
N LYS A 130 10.86 12.23 0.83
CA LYS A 130 11.82 11.76 1.83
C LYS A 130 13.20 11.55 1.22
N TYR A 131 14.13 12.41 1.62
CA TYR A 131 15.53 12.35 1.23
C TYR A 131 16.38 11.78 2.35
N LYS A 132 17.46 11.10 1.96
CA LYS A 132 18.58 10.71 2.82
C LYS A 132 19.40 11.95 3.19
N SER A 133 20.24 11.82 4.21
CA SER A 133 21.25 12.79 4.62
C SER A 133 22.16 13.29 3.48
N ASN A 134 22.40 12.46 2.47
CA ASN A 134 23.18 12.82 1.27
C ASN A 134 22.38 13.54 0.17
N GLY A 135 21.14 13.96 0.43
CA GLY A 135 20.31 14.70 -0.53
C GLY A 135 19.68 13.85 -1.65
N LYS A 136 19.83 12.52 -1.62
CA LYS A 136 19.18 11.60 -2.59
C LYS A 136 17.89 11.03 -2.00
N LEU A 137 16.91 10.73 -2.84
CA LEU A 137 15.68 10.02 -2.42
C LEU A 137 15.99 8.61 -1.91
N PHE A 138 15.16 8.11 -0.99
CA PHE A 138 15.21 6.70 -0.55
C PHE A 138 14.85 5.72 -1.66
N LEU A 139 13.82 6.05 -2.44
CA LEU A 139 13.34 5.30 -3.60
C LEU A 139 13.06 6.30 -4.73
N LEU A 140 13.62 6.02 -5.91
CA LEU A 140 13.33 6.78 -7.12
C LEU A 140 11.93 6.42 -7.65
N SER A 141 11.13 7.42 -7.98
CA SER A 141 9.74 7.26 -8.43
C SER A 141 9.42 8.15 -9.64
N SER A 142 8.52 9.13 -9.48
CA SER A 142 8.12 10.13 -10.48
C SER A 142 9.06 11.34 -10.51
N VAL A 143 9.80 11.60 -9.41
CA VAL A 143 10.82 12.64 -9.32
C VAL A 143 12.15 12.14 -9.87
N GLY A 144 12.92 13.01 -10.54
CA GLY A 144 14.27 12.69 -11.03
C GLY A 144 14.36 12.28 -12.50
N THR A 145 13.31 12.53 -13.30
CA THR A 145 13.38 12.49 -14.77
C THR A 145 13.22 13.87 -15.39
N PRO A 146 13.78 14.11 -16.60
CA PRO A 146 13.56 15.34 -17.35
C PRO A 146 12.08 15.60 -17.64
N GLU A 147 11.31 14.52 -17.87
CA GLU A 147 9.87 14.57 -18.07
C GLU A 147 9.10 14.22 -16.79
N ILE A 148 7.98 14.91 -16.59
CA ILE A 148 7.05 14.64 -15.50
C ILE A 148 6.31 13.33 -15.77
N ASN A 149 6.72 12.25 -15.11
CA ASN A 149 6.08 10.95 -15.22
C ASN A 149 5.04 10.73 -14.10
N LEU A 150 3.78 11.07 -14.36
CA LEU A 150 2.66 10.93 -13.40
C LEU A 150 2.13 9.49 -13.25
N SER A 151 2.86 8.50 -13.76
CA SER A 151 2.37 7.14 -13.81
C SER A 151 2.43 6.41 -12.46
N PHE A 152 3.17 6.95 -11.48
CA PHE A 152 3.17 6.48 -10.09
C PHE A 152 1.95 7.04 -9.35
N GLU A 153 1.69 8.33 -9.51
CA GLU A 153 0.56 9.08 -8.95
C GLU A 153 -0.76 8.46 -9.38
N ARG A 154 -0.87 8.05 -10.65
CA ARG A 154 -2.05 7.32 -11.15
C ARG A 154 -2.31 6.01 -10.42
N LEU A 155 -1.26 5.29 -10.00
CA LEU A 155 -1.43 4.05 -9.22
C LEU A 155 -1.85 4.36 -7.79
N PHE A 156 -1.24 5.36 -7.15
CA PHE A 156 -1.67 5.81 -5.82
C PHE A 156 -3.12 6.29 -5.82
N GLY A 157 -3.53 7.12 -6.79
CA GLY A 157 -4.89 7.60 -6.91
C GLY A 157 -5.91 6.46 -7.09
N LYS A 158 -5.59 5.43 -7.87
CA LYS A 158 -6.43 4.22 -7.99
C LYS A 158 -6.61 3.51 -6.65
N MET A 159 -5.53 3.35 -5.87
CA MET A 159 -5.59 2.69 -4.57
C MET A 159 -6.37 3.50 -3.54
N ILE A 160 -6.11 4.81 -3.46
CA ILE A 160 -6.79 5.74 -2.56
C ILE A 160 -8.29 5.75 -2.85
N ASN A 161 -8.67 5.90 -4.12
CA ASN A 161 -10.08 5.90 -4.53
C ASN A 161 -10.77 4.56 -4.22
N ALA A 162 -10.12 3.43 -4.47
CA ALA A 162 -10.70 2.13 -4.15
C ALA A 162 -10.97 1.96 -2.65
N GLN A 163 -10.07 2.44 -1.79
CA GLN A 163 -10.24 2.43 -0.33
C GLN A 163 -11.31 3.41 0.15
N ASP A 164 -11.26 4.67 -0.31
CA ASP A 164 -12.23 5.71 0.05
C ASP A 164 -13.66 5.31 -0.36
N MET A 165 -13.84 4.76 -1.57
CA MET A 165 -15.15 4.28 -2.03
C MET A 165 -15.65 3.10 -1.19
N MET A 166 -14.77 2.15 -0.85
CA MET A 166 -15.17 1.03 -0.01
C MET A 166 -15.55 1.51 1.40
N ALA A 167 -14.81 2.47 1.96
CA ALA A 167 -15.13 3.08 3.24
C ALA A 167 -16.53 3.71 3.24
N GLN A 168 -16.87 4.48 2.20
CA GLN A 168 -18.19 5.08 2.02
C GLN A 168 -19.30 4.01 1.92
N ILE A 169 -19.11 2.99 1.08
CA ILE A 169 -20.09 1.89 0.92
C ILE A 169 -20.35 1.17 2.25
N VAL A 170 -19.29 0.89 3.03
CA VAL A 170 -19.41 0.25 4.35
C VAL A 170 -20.08 1.18 5.37
N ALA A 171 -19.74 2.47 5.36
CA ALA A 171 -20.34 3.47 6.24
C ALA A 171 -21.86 3.58 6.00
N ASP A 172 -22.27 3.68 4.74
CA ASP A 172 -23.67 3.76 4.34
C ASP A 172 -24.44 2.48 4.72
N ARG A 173 -23.86 1.30 4.45
CA ARG A 173 -24.45 0.01 4.84
C ARG A 173 -24.65 -0.12 6.35
N SER A 174 -23.69 0.39 7.14
CA SER A 174 -23.69 0.25 8.60
C SER A 174 -24.32 1.43 9.34
N HIS A 175 -24.80 2.45 8.61
CA HIS A 175 -25.26 3.74 9.16
C HIS A 175 -24.25 4.38 10.12
N ARG A 176 -22.95 4.20 9.87
CA ARG A 176 -21.86 4.76 10.68
C ARG A 176 -21.26 5.97 9.99
N GLN A 177 -20.94 7.00 10.77
CA GLN A 177 -20.18 8.15 10.26
C GLN A 177 -18.67 7.85 10.24
N ILE A 178 -18.00 8.24 9.16
CA ILE A 178 -16.54 8.22 9.07
C ILE A 178 -16.01 9.49 9.75
N LYS A 179 -15.07 9.33 10.69
CA LYS A 179 -14.38 10.48 11.28
C LYS A 179 -13.32 10.96 10.31
N ASN A 180 -13.62 12.06 9.63
CA ASN A 180 -12.68 12.66 8.69
C ASN A 180 -11.50 13.28 9.44
N ILE A 181 -10.29 12.86 9.07
CA ILE A 181 -9.07 13.53 9.49
C ILE A 181 -8.85 14.68 8.51
N ILE A 182 -8.66 15.91 9.02
CA ILE A 182 -8.49 17.10 8.19
C ILE A 182 -7.30 16.87 7.23
N GLN A 183 -7.59 16.93 5.93
CA GLN A 183 -6.69 16.59 4.81
C GLN A 183 -5.35 17.34 4.79
N SER A 184 -5.20 18.45 5.52
CA SER A 184 -4.05 19.33 5.34
C SER A 184 -2.73 18.77 5.88
N VAL A 185 -2.73 17.80 6.81
CA VAL A 185 -1.47 17.22 7.30
C VAL A 185 -1.66 15.80 7.87
N ALA A 186 -1.70 14.75 7.04
CA ALA A 186 -1.33 13.43 7.53
C ALA A 186 0.19 13.45 7.80
N THR A 187 0.60 13.82 9.02
CA THR A 187 2.03 13.81 9.43
C THR A 187 2.53 12.42 9.78
N ALA A 188 1.61 11.51 10.09
CA ALA A 188 1.91 10.18 10.59
C ALA A 188 0.93 9.15 10.04
N PHE A 189 1.39 7.90 9.98
CA PHE A 189 0.53 6.76 9.69
C PHE A 189 -0.47 6.54 10.83
N ILE A 190 -1.72 6.29 10.47
CA ILE A 190 -2.82 5.96 11.38
C ILE A 190 -2.80 4.44 11.63
N PRO A 191 -2.84 3.98 12.89
CA PRO A 191 -2.96 2.54 13.19
C PRO A 191 -4.22 1.92 12.57
N ILE A 192 -4.09 0.67 12.09
CA ILE A 192 -5.19 -0.13 11.51
C ILE A 192 -5.23 -1.48 12.21
#